data_AF-A0A1I4DZC4-F1
#
_entry.id   AF-A0A1I4DZC4-F1
#
_cell.length_a   1.000
_cell.length_b   1.000
_cell.length_c   1.000
_cell.angle_alpha   90.00
_cell.angle_beta   90.00
_cell.angle_gamma   90.00
#
_symmetry.space_group_name_H-M   'P 1'
#
loop_
_entity.id
_entity.type
_entity.pdbx_description
1 polymer ?
#
loop_
_entity_poly.entity_id
_entity_poly.type
_entity_poly.pdbx_seq_one_letter_code
_entity_poly.pdbx_strand_id
1 'polypeptide(L)'
;MKTIRAIFTTKKLDDPRMREYSFNTEIDVKVGDLLQSPDYHGKLLQVTGVEDEVYSHFSFRTGELRKTGGQSCGQIKTLSDATVIVDESTIAIPEESITGF
;
A
#
# COMPACT_ATOMS: atom_id res chain seq x y z
N MET A 1 10.31 11.52 0.36
CA MET A 1 9.91 10.23 -0.25
C MET A 1 10.55 9.08 0.51
N LYS A 2 9.81 7.98 0.70
CA LYS A 2 10.24 6.76 1.41
C LYS A 2 9.63 5.52 0.76
N THR A 3 10.24 4.36 0.95
CA THR A 3 9.64 3.07 0.54
C THR A 3 8.85 2.50 1.71
N ILE A 4 7.67 1.98 1.41
CA ILE A 4 6.80 1.32 2.38
C ILE A 4 6.51 -0.09 1.91
N ARG A 5 6.28 -0.99 2.87
CA ARG A 5 5.74 -2.32 2.66
C ARG A 5 4.28 -2.28 3.09
N ALA A 6 3.39 -2.76 2.23
CA ALA A 6 1.97 -2.75 2.48
C ALA A 6 1.31 -4.00 1.93
N ILE A 7 0.19 -4.37 2.54
CA ILE A 7 -0.68 -5.46 2.06
C ILE A 7 -1.97 -4.89 1.51
N PHE A 8 -2.52 -5.53 0.49
CA PHE A 8 -3.88 -5.21 0.04
C PHE A 8 -4.90 -5.81 1.00
N THR A 9 -5.80 -4.99 1.51
CA THR A 9 -6.88 -5.40 2.39
C THR A 9 -8.14 -4.59 2.10
N THR A 10 -9.28 -5.02 2.64
CA THR A 10 -10.53 -4.25 2.64
C THR A 10 -10.86 -3.67 4.02
N LYS A 11 -10.14 -4.09 5.06
CA LYS A 11 -10.31 -3.68 6.46
C LYS A 11 -8.98 -3.75 7.21
N LYS A 12 -8.88 -3.15 8.39
CA LYS A 12 -7.66 -3.26 9.21
C LYS A 12 -7.46 -4.72 9.66
N LEU A 13 -6.23 -5.20 9.59
CA LEU A 13 -5.85 -6.54 10.03
C LEU A 13 -4.78 -6.44 11.10
N ASP A 14 -4.99 -7.12 12.23
CA ASP A 14 -3.99 -7.20 13.31
C ASP A 14 -2.80 -8.09 12.94
N ASP A 15 -3.02 -9.15 12.16
CA ASP A 15 -1.98 -10.09 11.72
C ASP A 15 -1.96 -10.23 10.19
N PRO A 16 -1.26 -9.34 9.47
CA PRO A 16 -1.23 -9.33 8.01
C PRO A 16 -0.31 -10.43 7.45
N ARG A 17 -0.76 -11.70 7.44
CA ARG A 17 -0.04 -12.82 6.77
C ARG A 17 -0.17 -12.84 5.24
N MET A 18 -0.66 -11.75 4.66
CA MET A 18 -0.88 -11.66 3.22
C MET A 18 0.39 -11.26 2.49
N ARG A 19 0.34 -11.40 1.16
CA ARG A 19 1.44 -11.00 0.29
C ARG A 19 1.72 -9.51 0.45
N GLU A 20 2.95 -9.20 0.85
CA GLU A 20 3.43 -7.84 0.96
C GLU A 20 3.85 -7.29 -0.40
N TYR A 21 3.60 -6.01 -0.59
CA TYR A 21 3.96 -5.24 -1.76
C TYR A 21 4.74 -4.00 -1.33
N SER A 22 5.66 -3.57 -2.18
CA SER A 22 6.48 -2.41 -1.91
C SER A 22 6.05 -1.25 -2.78
N PHE A 23 5.92 -0.07 -2.16
CA PHE A 23 5.56 1.16 -2.83
C PHE A 23 6.43 2.30 -2.35
N ASN A 24 6.65 3.29 -3.21
CA ASN A 24 7.20 4.55 -2.79
C ASN A 24 6.08 5.55 -2.53
N THR A 25 6.25 6.37 -1.51
CA THR A 25 5.29 7.42 -1.18
C THR A 25 5.99 8.64 -0.61
N GLU A 26 5.38 9.80 -0.81
CA GLU A 26 5.76 11.05 -0.15
C GLU A 26 4.96 11.30 1.13
N ILE A 27 3.93 10.49 1.36
CA ILE A 27 3.04 10.59 2.53
C ILE A 27 3.81 10.15 3.78
N ASP A 28 3.64 10.90 4.86
CA ASP A 28 4.18 10.55 6.16
C ASP A 28 3.32 9.47 6.83
N VAL A 29 3.60 8.21 6.52
CA VAL A 29 2.88 7.04 7.02
C VAL A 29 3.66 6.32 8.12
N LYS A 30 2.95 5.59 8.97
CA LYS A 30 3.48 4.67 9.99
C LYS A 30 2.92 3.25 9.80
N VAL A 31 3.59 2.28 10.42
CA VAL A 31 3.11 0.89 10.44
C VAL A 31 1.72 0.83 11.10
N GLY A 32 0.79 0.15 10.42
CA GLY A 32 -0.60 0.02 10.83
C GLY A 32 -1.57 1.01 10.20
N ASP A 33 -1.07 2.03 9.48
CA ASP A 33 -1.94 2.95 8.72
C ASP A 33 -2.60 2.24 7.54
N LEU A 34 -3.82 2.67 7.21
CA LEU A 34 -4.53 2.27 5.99
C LEU A 34 -4.43 3.39 4.97
N LEU A 35 -4.07 3.06 3.75
CA LEU A 35 -3.99 4.00 2.64
C LEU A 35 -5.05 3.66 1.61
N GLN A 36 -5.82 4.66 1.22
CA GLN A 36 -6.72 4.59 0.08
C GLN A 36 -6.04 5.27 -1.10
N SER A 37 -5.78 4.51 -2.16
CA SER A 37 -5.15 5.01 -3.37
C SER A 37 -6.11 4.88 -4.55
N PRO A 38 -6.24 5.90 -5.41
CA PRO A 38 -7.08 5.81 -6.61
C PRO A 38 -6.58 4.72 -7.58
N ASP A 39 -5.29 4.40 -7.58
CA ASP A 39 -4.73 3.33 -8.40
C ASP A 39 -5.31 1.94 -8.06
N TYR A 40 -5.89 1.78 -6.88
CA TYR A 40 -6.35 0.52 -6.33
C TYR A 40 -7.80 0.60 -5.85
N HIS A 41 -8.71 0.99 -6.74
CA HIS A 41 -10.14 1.07 -6.48
C HIS A 41 -10.71 -0.16 -5.74
N GLY A 42 -11.41 0.10 -4.64
CA GLY A 42 -12.04 -0.95 -3.81
C GLY A 42 -11.07 -1.73 -2.91
N LYS A 43 -9.78 -1.38 -2.88
CA LYS A 43 -8.79 -1.97 -1.97
C LYS A 43 -8.09 -0.88 -1.18
N LEU A 44 -7.76 -1.21 0.06
CA LEU A 44 -6.91 -0.44 0.94
C LEU A 44 -5.53 -1.08 1.01
N LEU A 45 -4.54 -0.25 1.28
CA LEU A 45 -3.17 -0.65 1.49
C LEU A 45 -2.86 -0.46 2.97
N GLN A 46 -2.72 -1.55 3.72
CA GLN A 46 -2.28 -1.45 5.11
C GLN A 46 -0.76 -1.47 5.18
N VAL A 47 -0.16 -0.45 5.77
CA VAL A 47 1.30 -0.34 5.93
C VAL A 47 1.77 -1.37 6.96
N THR A 48 2.65 -2.29 6.54
CA THR A 48 3.28 -3.31 7.39
C THR A 48 4.72 -2.96 7.76
N GLY A 49 5.37 -2.11 6.96
CA GLY A 49 6.74 -1.66 7.19
C GLY A 49 7.03 -0.33 6.53
N VAL A 50 7.95 0.43 7.11
CA VAL A 50 8.44 1.70 6.55
C VAL A 50 9.96 1.61 6.51
N GLU A 51 10.53 1.88 5.35
CA GLU A 51 11.96 1.87 5.13
C GLU A 51 12.50 3.31 5.17
N ASP A 52 13.66 3.51 5.78
CA ASP A 52 14.33 4.81 5.83
C ASP A 52 14.88 5.25 4.46
N GLU A 53 15.10 4.30 3.55
CA GLU A 53 15.64 4.54 2.22
C GLU A 53 14.59 4.39 1.12
N VAL A 54 14.81 5.08 0.00
CA VAL A 54 14.00 4.92 -1.22
C VAL A 54 14.64 3.85 -2.11
N TYR A 55 13.85 2.83 -2.43
CA TYR A 55 14.20 1.74 -3.31
C TYR A 55 13.41 1.82 -4.62
N SER A 56 14.01 1.33 -5.71
CA SER A 56 13.39 1.35 -7.04
C SER A 56 12.94 -0.03 -7.49
N HIS A 57 13.49 -1.10 -6.90
CA HIS A 57 13.25 -2.47 -7.31
C HIS A 57 13.11 -3.41 -6.12
N PHE A 58 12.41 -4.54 -6.32
CA PHE A 58 12.35 -5.64 -5.38
C PHE A 58 12.71 -6.96 -6.07
N SER A 59 13.36 -7.87 -5.36
CA SER A 59 13.69 -9.20 -5.87
C SER A 59 12.45 -10.11 -5.89
N PHE A 60 12.13 -10.73 -7.03
CA PHE A 60 11.02 -11.69 -7.09
C PHE A 60 11.27 -12.98 -6.30
N ARG A 61 12.55 -13.32 -6.06
CA ARG A 61 12.94 -14.56 -5.35
C ARG A 61 12.99 -14.38 -3.85
N THR A 62 13.55 -13.26 -3.39
CA THR A 62 13.86 -13.04 -1.98
C THR A 62 13.00 -11.96 -1.33
N GLY A 63 12.31 -11.13 -2.11
CA GLY A 63 11.56 -9.97 -1.60
C GLY A 63 12.46 -8.80 -1.18
N GLU A 64 13.78 -8.92 -1.32
CA GLU A 64 14.73 -7.88 -0.95
C GLU A 64 14.57 -6.62 -1.80
N LEU A 65 14.64 -5.46 -1.15
CA LEU A 65 14.57 -4.15 -1.79
C LEU A 65 15.96 -3.75 -2.32
N ARG A 66 15.98 -3.16 -3.52
CA ARG A 66 17.21 -2.78 -4.22
C ARG A 66 17.06 -1.44 -4.91
N LYS A 67 18.12 -0.64 -4.88
CA LYS A 67 18.18 0.63 -5.62
C LYS A 67 18.35 0.40 -7.13
N THR A 68 19.21 -0.55 -7.48
CA THR A 68 19.50 -0.88 -8.88
C THR A 68 18.78 -2.15 -9.31
N GLY A 69 18.21 -2.14 -10.51
CA GLY A 69 17.56 -3.30 -11.12
C GLY A 69 18.56 -4.38 -11.53
N GLY A 70 18.06 -5.59 -11.73
CA GLY A 70 18.81 -6.74 -12.22
C GLY A 70 17.88 -7.82 -12.77
N GLN A 71 18.44 -8.94 -13.23
CA GLN A 71 17.62 -10.09 -13.64
C GLN A 71 16.74 -10.53 -12.46
N SER A 72 15.45 -10.79 -12.73
CA SER A 72 14.46 -11.19 -11.72
C SER A 72 14.13 -10.14 -10.65
N CYS A 73 14.19 -8.85 -10.99
CA CYS A 73 13.65 -7.79 -10.15
C CYS A 73 12.34 -7.21 -10.72
N GLY A 74 11.38 -6.91 -9.84
CA GLY A 74 10.22 -6.10 -10.15
C GLY A 74 10.45 -4.64 -9.79
N GLN A 75 9.77 -3.73 -10.47
CA GLN A 75 9.85 -2.30 -10.18
C GLN A 75 8.91 -1.93 -9.03
N ILE A 76 9.40 -1.12 -8.10
CA ILE A 76 8.60 -0.53 -7.03
C ILE A 76 7.84 0.65 -7.61
N LYS A 77 6.51 0.63 -7.49
CA LYS A 77 5.65 1.71 -7.97
C LYS A 77 5.58 2.84 -6.94
N THR A 78 5.44 4.07 -7.42
CA THR A 78 5.11 5.20 -6.56
C THR A 78 3.60 5.32 -6.46
N LEU A 79 3.08 5.50 -5.25
CA LEU A 79 1.65 5.79 -5.03
C LEU A 79 1.33 7.18 -5.56
N SER A 80 0.15 7.33 -6.17
CA SER A 80 -0.34 8.63 -6.62
C SER A 80 -0.46 9.62 -5.45
N ASP A 81 -0.23 10.91 -5.71
CA ASP A 81 -0.38 12.01 -4.74
C ASP A 81 -1.81 12.14 -4.18
N ALA A 82 -2.79 11.59 -4.89
CA ALA A 82 -4.18 11.50 -4.43
C ALA A 82 -4.41 10.35 -3.42
N THR A 83 -3.36 9.62 -3.04
CA THR A 83 -3.42 8.62 -1.98
C THR A 83 -3.56 9.31 -0.63
N VAL A 84 -4.49 8.84 0.19
CA VAL A 84 -4.75 9.42 1.52
C VAL A 84 -4.71 8.34 2.60
N ILE A 85 -4.29 8.73 3.80
CA ILE A 85 -4.43 7.88 4.99
C ILE A 85 -5.90 7.91 5.39
N VAL A 86 -6.49 6.73 5.55
CA VAL A 86 -7.88 6.56 5.99
C VAL A 86 -7.92 5.83 7.32
N ASP A 87 -8.90 6.19 8.13
CA ASP A 87 -9.25 5.44 9.34
C ASP A 87 -10.38 4.48 9.03
N GLU A 88 -10.48 3.37 9.77
CA GLU A 88 -11.54 2.37 9.56
C GLU A 88 -12.95 2.99 9.70
N SER A 89 -13.07 4.05 10.52
CA SER A 89 -14.29 4.84 10.72
C SER A 89 -14.65 5.76 9.54
N THR A 90 -13.70 6.02 8.65
CA THR A 90 -13.83 6.97 7.51
C THR A 90 -14.06 6.28 6.18
N ILE A 91 -14.01 4.94 6.15
CA ILE A 91 -14.43 4.14 4.99
C ILE A 91 -15.95 4.24 4.93
N ALA A 92 -16.45 5.38 4.47
CA ALA A 92 -17.83 5.55 4.09
C ALA A 92 -18.07 4.57 2.94
N ILE A 93 -18.80 3.50 3.27
CA ILE A 93 -19.49 2.68 2.28
C ILE A 93 -20.23 3.68 1.39
N PRO A 94 -19.97 3.76 0.08
CA PRO A 94 -20.83 4.58 -0.76
C PRO A 94 -22.26 4.08 -0.56
N GLU A 95 -23.14 4.96 -0.06
CA GLU A 95 -24.56 4.71 0.14
C GLU A 95 -25.31 4.52 -1.21
N GLU A 96 -24.73 3.83 -2.19
CA GLU A 96 -25.47 3.33 -3.36
C GLU A 96 -26.16 2.00 -3.04
N SER A 97 -26.92 1.98 -1.95
CA SER A 97 -27.97 0.99 -1.71
C SER A 97 -29.20 1.63 -1.07
N ILE A 98 -29.45 2.91 -1.40
CA ILE A 98 -30.78 3.53 -1.30
C ILE A 98 -31.28 3.78 -2.73
N THR A 99 -31.64 2.71 -3.43
CA THR A 99 -32.76 2.68 -4.38
C THR A 99 -32.99 1.23 -4.82
N GLY A 100 -34.17 0.66 -4.51
CA GLY A 100 -34.56 -0.59 -5.15
C GLY A 100 -35.66 -1.42 -4.48
N PHE A 101 -36.87 -0.85 -4.43
CA PHE A 101 -38.20 -1.48 -4.25
C PHE A 101 -38.63 -2.02 -2.87
#